data_AF-A0A1B7Y4X4-F1
#
_entry.id   AF-A0A1B7Y4X4-F1
#
_cell.length_a   1.000
_cell.length_b   1.000
_cell.length_c   1.000
_cell.angle_alpha   90.00
_cell.angle_beta   90.00
_cell.angle_gamma   90.00
#
_symmetry.space_group_name_H-M   'P 1'
#
loop_
_entity.id
_entity.type
_entity.pdbx_description
1 polymer ?
#
loop_
_entity_poly.entity_id
_entity_poly.type
_entity_poly.pdbx_seq_one_letter_code
_entity_poly.pdbx_strand_id
1 'polypeptide(L)'
;MAPDLILVLFLQVARTAVVAWNSGHDSNHIPYPRLPKDPFTFFVGPQYHALHHIDPLNYFGSMTRLLDWWMGTAVSLRGRRVTMTGSSGALGQALAEQLRLEGVRSISAPKFGIDWAYDDYSYFESALQNTDVLILTHGSKNGKHDFEANCESAVKIIEIFRESCSRRKLGLLPEVWYVGSEAELHGAWTSDMQTYTGSKRAFVRHARAFYDEETFNYRHIVPAAFASSMGPGLVSARWAARVALWWIRRGARYVPVTYTGLAFVNFLRFKLGRRLANEQAFNVA
;
A
#
# COMPACT_ATOMS: atom_id res chain seq x y z
N MET A 1 -38.74 28.74 -11.86
CA MET A 1 -37.78 27.62 -11.86
C MET A 1 -36.93 27.78 -10.61
N ALA A 2 -36.77 26.73 -9.78
CA ALA A 2 -35.95 26.85 -8.57
C ALA A 2 -34.49 27.23 -8.97
N PRO A 3 -33.84 28.18 -8.28
CA PRO A 3 -32.48 28.61 -8.61
C PRO A 3 -31.48 27.45 -8.65
N ASP A 4 -31.69 26.42 -7.83
CA ASP A 4 -30.89 25.20 -7.82
C ASP A 4 -30.98 24.42 -9.14
N LEU A 5 -32.18 24.39 -9.76
CA LEU A 5 -32.38 23.71 -11.03
C LEU A 5 -31.66 24.45 -12.16
N ILE A 6 -31.69 25.78 -12.14
CA ILE A 6 -30.97 26.61 -13.12
C ILE A 6 -29.46 26.40 -12.99
N LEU A 7 -28.95 26.36 -11.76
CA LEU A 7 -27.54 26.11 -11.48
C LEU A 7 -27.10 24.72 -11.99
N VAL A 8 -27.87 23.68 -11.68
CA VAL A 8 -27.58 22.31 -12.18
C VAL A 8 -27.63 22.26 -13.69
N LEU A 9 -28.64 22.88 -14.31
CA LEU A 9 -28.77 22.91 -15.77
C LEU A 9 -27.57 23.61 -16.42
N PHE A 10 -27.17 24.76 -15.87
CA PHE A 10 -26.02 25.51 -16.35
C PHE A 10 -24.73 24.70 -16.27
N LEU A 11 -24.47 24.04 -15.13
CA LEU A 11 -23.30 23.18 -14.95
C LEU A 11 -23.28 22.01 -15.95
N GLN A 12 -24.42 21.38 -16.22
CA GLN A 12 -24.52 20.27 -17.19
C GLN A 12 -24.34 20.74 -18.63
N VAL A 13 -24.92 21.89 -19.00
CA VAL A 13 -24.75 22.48 -20.34
C VAL A 13 -23.30 22.89 -20.57
N ALA A 14 -22.68 23.59 -19.61
CA ALA A 14 -21.28 23.98 -19.69
C ALA A 14 -20.36 22.76 -19.86
N ARG A 15 -20.57 21.71 -19.06
CA ARG A 15 -19.83 20.45 -19.19
C ARG A 15 -19.99 19.83 -20.57
N THR A 16 -21.23 19.72 -21.05
CA THR A 16 -21.52 19.12 -22.36
C THR A 16 -20.87 19.91 -23.49
N ALA A 17 -20.90 21.25 -23.41
CA ALA A 17 -20.24 22.12 -24.38
C ALA A 17 -18.72 21.93 -24.41
N VAL A 18 -18.07 21.77 -23.24
CA VAL A 18 -16.63 21.48 -23.15
C VAL A 18 -16.28 20.11 -23.77
N VAL A 19 -17.08 19.08 -23.52
CA VAL A 19 -16.88 17.74 -24.11
C VAL A 19 -17.08 17.78 -25.63
N ALA A 20 -18.10 18.49 -26.11
CA ALA A 20 -18.35 18.68 -27.55
C ALA A 20 -17.21 19.45 -28.22
N TRP A 21 -16.69 20.50 -27.57
CA TRP A 21 -15.54 21.26 -28.03
C TRP A 21 -14.27 20.39 -28.16
N ASN A 22 -14.09 19.44 -27.24
CA ASN A 22 -13.00 18.47 -27.27
C ASN A 22 -13.27 17.27 -28.21
N SER A 23 -14.15 17.41 -29.20
CA SER A 23 -14.44 16.38 -30.22
C SER A 23 -14.85 15.04 -29.60
N GLY A 24 -15.65 15.08 -28.52
CA GLY A 24 -16.11 13.89 -27.81
C GLY A 24 -15.05 13.22 -26.92
N HIS A 25 -13.82 13.74 -26.88
CA HIS A 25 -12.81 13.29 -25.94
C HIS A 25 -13.07 13.95 -24.58
N ASP A 26 -13.39 13.13 -23.59
CA ASP A 26 -13.25 13.53 -22.19
C ASP A 26 -11.77 13.93 -21.96
N SER A 27 -11.54 15.09 -21.36
CA SER A 27 -10.21 15.57 -20.92
C SER A 27 -9.44 14.57 -20.04
N ASN A 28 -10.13 13.56 -19.48
CA ASN A 28 -9.57 12.48 -18.69
C ASN A 28 -9.12 11.26 -19.50
N HIS A 29 -9.41 11.19 -20.79
CA HIS A 29 -9.02 10.07 -21.65
C HIS A 29 -7.57 10.21 -22.15
N ILE A 30 -6.62 9.96 -21.26
CA ILE A 30 -5.18 10.04 -21.54
C ILE A 30 -4.61 8.62 -21.66
N PRO A 31 -3.94 8.27 -22.77
CA PRO A 31 -3.28 6.97 -22.89
C PRO A 31 -2.04 6.93 -21.99
N TYR A 32 -1.95 5.87 -21.18
CA TYR A 32 -0.80 5.64 -20.31
C TYR A 32 -0.11 4.33 -20.72
N PRO A 33 1.17 4.33 -21.12
CA PRO A 33 1.91 3.08 -21.31
C PRO A 33 2.01 2.32 -19.99
N ARG A 34 2.27 3.04 -18.90
CA ARG A 34 2.13 2.58 -17.51
C ARG A 34 1.27 3.58 -16.77
N LEU A 35 0.24 3.10 -16.07
CA LEU A 35 -0.62 3.96 -15.29
C LEU A 35 0.16 4.55 -14.10
N PRO A 36 0.31 5.89 -13.99
CA PRO A 36 1.00 6.50 -12.87
C PRO A 36 0.12 6.42 -11.61
N LYS A 37 0.75 6.74 -10.47
CA LYS A 37 0.05 6.90 -9.20
C LYS A 37 -1.02 7.99 -9.33
N ASP A 38 -2.23 7.68 -8.87
CA ASP A 38 -3.33 8.64 -8.86
C ASP A 38 -3.11 9.72 -7.77
N PRO A 39 -2.97 11.00 -8.15
CA PRO A 39 -2.76 12.08 -7.18
C PRO A 39 -4.06 12.55 -6.52
N PHE A 40 -5.23 12.22 -7.07
CA PHE A 40 -6.50 12.80 -6.65
C PHE A 40 -7.12 11.99 -5.50
N THR A 41 -7.55 12.67 -4.42
CA THR A 41 -8.12 11.97 -3.26
C THR A 41 -9.65 11.89 -3.30
N PHE A 42 -10.33 12.97 -3.71
CA PHE A 42 -11.79 13.07 -3.62
C PHE A 42 -12.50 13.00 -4.97
N PHE A 43 -11.85 13.51 -6.02
CA PHE A 43 -12.40 13.59 -7.36
C PHE A 43 -11.73 12.59 -8.30
N VAL A 44 -12.49 12.16 -9.30
CA VAL A 44 -12.01 11.28 -10.38
C VAL A 44 -11.15 12.11 -11.33
N GLY A 45 -9.93 11.65 -11.56
CA GLY A 45 -9.02 12.22 -12.57
C GLY A 45 -8.72 11.24 -13.70
N PRO A 46 -7.82 11.61 -14.63
CA PRO A 46 -7.46 10.79 -15.78
C PRO A 46 -6.97 9.38 -15.42
N GLN A 47 -6.20 9.25 -14.33
CA GLN A 47 -5.67 7.97 -13.86
C GLN A 47 -6.78 7.04 -13.38
N TYR A 48 -7.77 7.59 -12.67
CA TYR A 48 -8.94 6.83 -12.26
C TYR A 48 -9.76 6.40 -13.48
N HIS A 49 -9.95 7.28 -14.47
CA HIS A 49 -10.69 6.94 -15.68
C HIS A 49 -10.03 5.78 -16.44
N ALA A 50 -8.69 5.77 -16.52
CA ALA A 50 -7.95 4.65 -17.09
C ALA A 50 -8.12 3.35 -16.27
N LEU A 51 -8.19 3.41 -14.93
CA LEU A 51 -8.48 2.23 -14.09
C LEU A 51 -9.87 1.65 -14.38
N HIS A 52 -10.87 2.51 -14.59
CA HIS A 52 -12.22 2.08 -14.94
C HIS A 52 -12.25 1.29 -16.26
N HIS A 53 -11.43 1.64 -17.26
CA HIS A 53 -11.33 0.84 -18.50
C HIS A 53 -10.62 -0.50 -18.30
N ILE A 54 -9.69 -0.58 -17.32
CA ILE A 54 -8.95 -1.81 -17.04
C ILE A 54 -9.79 -2.81 -16.23
N ASP A 55 -10.54 -2.32 -15.25
CA ASP A 55 -11.43 -3.14 -14.42
C ASP A 55 -12.76 -2.40 -14.18
N PRO A 56 -13.71 -2.47 -15.14
CA PRO A 56 -14.96 -1.71 -15.08
C PRO A 56 -15.94 -2.22 -14.01
N LEU A 57 -15.67 -3.40 -13.44
CA LEU A 57 -16.40 -3.94 -12.29
C LEU A 57 -15.87 -3.39 -10.96
N ASN A 58 -14.79 -2.62 -11.00
CA ASN A 58 -14.33 -1.72 -9.95
C ASN A 58 -14.35 -0.28 -10.49
N TYR A 59 -14.13 0.71 -9.64
CA TYR A 59 -14.09 2.12 -10.08
C TYR A 59 -15.42 2.64 -10.69
N PHE A 60 -16.49 2.67 -9.91
CA PHE A 60 -17.84 3.07 -10.34
C PHE A 60 -18.10 4.58 -10.37
N GLY A 61 -17.28 5.36 -9.65
CA GLY A 61 -17.40 6.80 -9.53
C GLY A 61 -17.23 7.53 -10.87
N SER A 62 -18.17 8.41 -11.19
CA SER A 62 -18.15 9.21 -12.41
C SER A 62 -17.53 10.60 -12.23
N MET A 63 -17.48 11.10 -10.99
CA MET A 63 -16.96 12.43 -10.65
C MET A 63 -16.27 12.43 -9.28
N THR A 64 -16.85 11.73 -8.32
CA THR A 64 -16.31 11.60 -6.97
C THR A 64 -15.90 10.15 -6.70
N ARG A 65 -14.88 9.98 -5.86
CA ARG A 65 -14.38 8.69 -5.41
C ARG A 65 -15.09 8.19 -4.15
N LEU A 66 -16.08 8.94 -3.66
CA LEU A 66 -16.75 8.66 -2.39
C LEU A 66 -17.50 7.32 -2.44
N LEU A 67 -18.15 7.01 -3.56
CA LEU A 67 -18.84 5.74 -3.75
C LEU A 67 -17.85 4.57 -3.67
N ASP A 68 -16.71 4.67 -4.35
CA ASP A 68 -15.70 3.60 -4.32
C ASP A 68 -15.03 3.44 -2.97
N TRP A 69 -14.81 4.57 -2.28
CA TRP A 69 -14.31 4.54 -0.91
C TRP A 69 -15.33 3.89 0.02
N TRP A 70 -16.62 4.13 -0.16
CA TRP A 70 -17.65 3.50 0.67
C TRP A 70 -17.79 2.00 0.36
N MET A 71 -17.87 1.63 -0.92
CA MET A 71 -17.99 0.25 -1.40
C MET A 71 -16.71 -0.58 -1.23
N GLY A 72 -15.54 0.07 -1.15
CA GLY A 72 -14.24 -0.61 -1.15
C GLY A 72 -13.83 -1.11 -2.53
N THR A 73 -14.06 -0.32 -3.57
CA THR A 73 -13.77 -0.66 -4.98
C THR A 73 -12.67 0.22 -5.58
N ALA A 74 -11.92 0.94 -4.72
CA ALA A 74 -10.87 1.87 -5.13
C ALA A 74 -9.54 1.17 -5.48
N VAL A 75 -9.40 -0.11 -5.17
CA VAL A 75 -8.22 -0.93 -5.50
C VAL A 75 -8.67 -2.33 -5.88
N SER A 76 -8.30 -2.77 -7.08
CA SER A 76 -8.51 -4.15 -7.53
C SER A 76 -7.26 -5.01 -7.34
N LEU A 77 -7.43 -6.12 -6.62
CA LEU A 77 -6.42 -7.16 -6.42
C LEU A 77 -6.65 -8.37 -7.34
N ARG A 78 -7.80 -8.40 -8.03
CA ARG A 78 -8.18 -9.52 -8.89
C ARG A 78 -7.17 -9.69 -10.01
N GLY A 79 -6.75 -10.94 -10.23
CA GLY A 79 -5.79 -11.29 -11.29
C GLY A 79 -4.34 -10.85 -11.05
N ARG A 80 -4.05 -10.16 -9.93
CA ARG A 80 -2.67 -9.75 -9.55
C ARG A 80 -1.85 -10.95 -9.09
N ARG A 81 -0.56 -10.94 -9.39
CA ARG A 81 0.42 -11.92 -8.90
C ARG A 81 1.08 -11.40 -7.63
N VAL A 82 0.97 -12.14 -6.53
CA VAL A 82 1.48 -11.72 -5.23
C VAL A 82 2.75 -12.51 -4.89
N THR A 83 3.76 -11.84 -4.35
CA THR A 83 4.88 -12.50 -3.66
C THR A 83 4.90 -12.04 -2.21
N MET A 84 4.87 -12.97 -1.27
CA MET A 84 4.73 -12.67 0.16
C MET A 84 5.74 -13.42 1.02
N THR A 85 6.60 -12.66 1.71
CA THR A 85 7.48 -13.18 2.74
C THR A 85 6.74 -13.28 4.07
N GLY A 86 7.16 -14.18 4.97
CA GLY A 86 6.50 -14.38 6.27
C GLY A 86 5.13 -15.07 6.17
N SER A 87 4.84 -15.70 5.03
CA SER A 87 3.55 -16.36 4.75
C SER A 87 3.19 -17.49 5.73
N SER A 88 4.16 -18.05 6.45
CA SER A 88 3.94 -19.06 7.49
C SER A 88 3.47 -18.48 8.82
N GLY A 89 3.65 -17.18 9.06
CA GLY A 89 3.21 -16.52 10.28
C GLY A 89 1.70 -16.31 10.33
N ALA A 90 1.14 -16.07 11.52
CA ALA A 90 -0.30 -15.95 11.71
C ALA A 90 -0.96 -14.88 10.80
N LEU A 91 -0.33 -13.71 10.66
CA LEU A 91 -0.83 -12.65 9.77
C LEU A 91 -0.62 -13.00 8.30
N GLY A 92 0.53 -13.57 7.93
CA GLY A 92 0.82 -13.99 6.57
C GLY A 92 -0.19 -15.02 6.06
N GLN A 93 -0.52 -16.04 6.87
CA GLN A 93 -1.54 -17.03 6.54
C GLN A 93 -2.93 -16.39 6.38
N ALA A 94 -3.31 -15.52 7.32
CA ALA A 94 -4.60 -14.83 7.28
C ALA A 94 -4.74 -13.89 6.06
N LEU A 95 -3.68 -13.17 5.70
CA LEU A 95 -3.65 -12.36 4.48
C LEU A 95 -3.71 -13.23 3.24
N ALA A 96 -2.96 -14.35 3.18
CA ALA A 96 -3.03 -15.27 2.04
C ALA A 96 -4.44 -15.82 1.82
N GLU A 97 -5.15 -16.18 2.89
CA GLU A 97 -6.56 -16.62 2.84
C GLU A 97 -7.43 -15.53 2.21
N GLN A 98 -7.35 -14.30 2.72
CA GLN A 98 -8.17 -13.21 2.20
C GLN A 98 -7.80 -12.81 0.76
N LEU A 99 -6.53 -12.80 0.39
CA LEU A 99 -6.08 -12.50 -0.98
C LEU A 99 -6.60 -13.52 -1.99
N ARG A 100 -6.68 -14.81 -1.61
CA ARG A 100 -7.31 -15.83 -2.46
C ARG A 100 -8.80 -15.54 -2.68
N LEU A 101 -9.51 -15.09 -1.65
CA LEU A 101 -10.91 -14.67 -1.77
C LEU A 101 -11.08 -13.45 -2.68
N GLU A 102 -10.09 -12.55 -2.73
CA GLU A 102 -10.05 -11.41 -3.66
C GLU A 102 -9.76 -11.82 -5.12
N GLY A 103 -9.50 -13.10 -5.38
CA GLY A 103 -9.24 -13.60 -6.74
C GLY A 103 -7.88 -13.18 -7.29
N VAL A 104 -6.85 -13.04 -6.44
CA VAL A 104 -5.46 -12.91 -6.92
C VAL A 104 -5.10 -14.13 -7.79
N ARG A 105 -4.30 -13.91 -8.83
CA ARG A 105 -3.94 -14.97 -9.79
C ARG A 105 -3.06 -16.04 -9.16
N SER A 106 -2.08 -15.61 -8.35
CA SER A 106 -1.12 -16.51 -7.72
C SER A 106 -0.51 -15.84 -6.48
N ILE A 107 -0.10 -16.67 -5.52
CA ILE A 107 0.66 -16.23 -4.34
C ILE A 107 1.95 -17.07 -4.28
N SER A 108 3.09 -16.44 -4.52
CA SER A 108 4.41 -17.01 -4.24
C SER A 108 4.79 -16.71 -2.79
N ALA A 109 5.23 -17.73 -2.05
CA ALA A 109 5.45 -17.65 -0.61
C ALA A 109 6.86 -18.12 -0.23
N PRO A 110 7.91 -17.34 -0.54
CA PRO A 110 9.29 -17.72 -0.23
C PRO A 110 9.51 -17.91 1.27
N LYS A 111 10.15 -19.02 1.62
CA LYS A 111 10.46 -19.43 2.99
C LYS A 111 11.89 -19.02 3.35
N PHE A 112 12.02 -18.28 4.44
CA PHE A 112 13.32 -17.93 5.01
C PHE A 112 14.08 -19.19 5.45
N GLY A 113 15.37 -19.27 5.13
CA GLY A 113 16.25 -20.42 5.37
C GLY A 113 16.11 -21.56 4.36
N ILE A 114 15.22 -21.45 3.38
CA ILE A 114 15.06 -22.43 2.29
C ILE A 114 15.22 -21.73 0.94
N ASP A 115 14.39 -20.73 0.68
CA ASP A 115 14.39 -20.00 -0.59
C ASP A 115 15.27 -18.75 -0.54
N TRP A 116 15.51 -18.18 0.65
CA TRP A 116 16.34 -16.99 0.84
C TRP A 116 16.83 -16.88 2.28
N ALA A 117 17.91 -16.13 2.48
CA ALA A 117 18.51 -15.84 3.78
C ALA A 117 19.02 -14.38 3.82
N TYR A 118 19.56 -13.92 4.95
CA TYR A 118 20.01 -12.52 5.08
C TYR A 118 21.22 -12.19 4.20
N ASP A 119 21.97 -13.21 3.77
CA ASP A 119 23.12 -13.15 2.89
C ASP A 119 22.82 -13.59 1.45
N ASP A 120 21.64 -14.16 1.19
CA ASP A 120 21.22 -14.63 -0.14
C ASP A 120 19.78 -14.19 -0.48
N TYR A 121 19.69 -13.25 -1.43
CA TYR A 121 18.44 -12.73 -1.99
C TYR A 121 18.21 -13.14 -3.45
N SER A 122 19.02 -14.06 -3.98
CA SER A 122 19.02 -14.44 -5.40
C SER A 122 17.65 -14.91 -5.90
N TYR A 123 16.88 -15.60 -5.05
CA TYR A 123 15.50 -15.99 -5.34
C TYR A 123 14.63 -14.81 -5.79
N PHE A 124 14.79 -13.65 -5.15
CA PHE A 124 13.96 -12.48 -5.45
C PHE A 124 14.28 -11.85 -6.80
N GLU A 125 15.49 -11.99 -7.34
CA GLU A 125 15.87 -11.38 -8.62
C GLU A 125 15.02 -11.88 -9.80
N SER A 126 14.62 -13.15 -9.76
CA SER A 126 13.76 -13.78 -10.76
C SER A 126 12.28 -13.73 -10.37
N ALA A 127 11.94 -14.06 -9.11
CA ALA A 127 10.56 -14.11 -8.64
C ALA A 127 9.84 -12.75 -8.76
N LEU A 128 10.56 -11.66 -8.51
CA LEU A 128 10.00 -10.32 -8.51
C LEU A 128 9.72 -9.74 -9.91
N GLN A 129 10.23 -10.34 -10.98
CA GLN A 129 9.92 -9.94 -12.36
C GLN A 129 8.45 -10.16 -12.70
N ASN A 130 7.87 -11.21 -12.13
CA ASN A 130 6.49 -11.62 -12.33
C ASN A 130 5.58 -11.28 -11.14
N THR A 131 6.01 -10.38 -10.26
CA THR A 131 5.23 -9.94 -9.10
C THR A 131 4.54 -8.61 -9.41
N ASP A 132 3.26 -8.50 -9.07
CA ASP A 132 2.47 -7.27 -9.16
C ASP A 132 2.23 -6.65 -7.78
N VAL A 133 2.21 -7.47 -6.72
CA VAL A 133 2.10 -7.04 -5.32
C VAL A 133 3.15 -7.77 -4.48
N LEU A 134 4.12 -7.06 -3.95
CA LEU A 134 5.08 -7.56 -2.96
C LEU A 134 4.55 -7.30 -1.56
N ILE A 135 4.44 -8.32 -0.72
CA ILE A 135 3.98 -8.20 0.66
C ILE A 135 5.07 -8.68 1.61
N LEU A 136 5.50 -7.80 2.51
CA LEU A 136 6.52 -8.06 3.51
C LEU A 136 5.86 -8.22 4.88
N THR A 137 5.60 -9.47 5.25
CA THR A 137 5.02 -9.83 6.56
C THR A 137 6.01 -10.52 7.50
N HIS A 138 7.22 -10.80 7.03
CA HIS A 138 8.28 -11.35 7.88
C HIS A 138 8.70 -10.32 8.92
N GLY A 139 9.22 -10.82 10.04
CA GLY A 139 9.72 -10.00 11.12
C GLY A 139 10.21 -10.87 12.27
N SER A 140 10.90 -10.23 13.21
CA SER A 140 11.40 -10.87 14.42
C SER A 140 11.09 -10.00 15.63
N LYS A 141 10.87 -10.65 16.77
CA LYS A 141 10.75 -10.04 18.10
C LYS A 141 11.45 -10.95 19.12
N ASN A 142 12.70 -11.29 18.83
CA ASN A 142 13.48 -12.24 19.64
C ASN A 142 14.80 -11.65 20.16
N GLY A 143 15.10 -10.39 19.83
CA GLY A 143 16.28 -9.67 20.29
C GLY A 143 17.56 -9.92 19.49
N LYS A 144 17.66 -10.99 18.69
CA LYS A 144 18.90 -11.38 18.00
C LYS A 144 19.00 -10.87 16.57
N HIS A 145 17.90 -10.90 15.83
CA HIS A 145 17.87 -10.54 14.41
C HIS A 145 16.75 -9.55 14.08
N ASP A 146 16.38 -8.70 15.06
CA ASP A 146 15.24 -7.81 14.90
C ASP A 146 15.52 -6.74 13.83
N PHE A 147 16.75 -6.23 13.71
CA PHE A 147 17.13 -5.25 12.69
C PHE A 147 17.20 -5.86 11.29
N GLU A 148 17.85 -7.01 11.17
CA GLU A 148 17.99 -7.74 9.92
C GLU A 148 16.62 -8.14 9.39
N ALA A 149 15.74 -8.68 10.25
CA ALA A 149 14.40 -9.12 9.87
C ALA A 149 13.44 -7.96 9.59
N ASN A 150 13.38 -6.94 10.47
CA ASN A 150 12.34 -5.92 10.37
C ASN A 150 12.76 -4.73 9.51
N CYS A 151 14.05 -4.50 9.28
CA CYS A 151 14.55 -3.35 8.55
C CYS A 151 15.40 -3.73 7.33
N GLU A 152 16.56 -4.33 7.54
CA GLU A 152 17.58 -4.44 6.49
C GLU A 152 17.13 -5.35 5.33
N SER A 153 16.65 -6.55 5.64
CA SER A 153 16.14 -7.48 4.62
C SER A 153 14.90 -6.92 3.91
N ALA A 154 14.00 -6.28 4.66
CA ALA A 154 12.82 -5.63 4.07
C ALA A 154 13.21 -4.52 3.09
N VAL A 155 14.17 -3.66 3.45
CA VAL A 155 14.72 -2.62 2.54
C VAL A 155 15.35 -3.29 1.32
N LYS A 156 16.22 -4.28 1.51
CA LYS A 156 16.92 -4.96 0.41
C LYS A 156 15.95 -5.58 -0.60
N ILE A 157 14.90 -6.26 -0.13
CA ILE A 157 13.89 -6.87 -1.01
C ILE A 157 13.09 -5.80 -1.75
N ILE A 158 12.74 -4.67 -1.11
CA ILE A 158 12.06 -3.56 -1.78
C ILE A 158 12.96 -2.94 -2.86
N GLU A 159 14.26 -2.79 -2.62
CA GLU A 159 15.19 -2.26 -3.61
C GLU A 159 15.31 -3.19 -4.84
N ILE A 160 15.41 -4.51 -4.64
CA ILE A 160 15.38 -5.48 -5.76
C ILE A 160 14.05 -5.38 -6.52
N PHE A 161 12.93 -5.20 -5.80
CA PHE A 161 11.63 -4.99 -6.43
C PHE A 161 11.56 -3.67 -7.21
N ARG A 162 12.14 -2.59 -6.69
CA ARG A 162 12.24 -1.28 -7.36
C ARG A 162 12.94 -1.44 -8.70
N GLU A 163 14.10 -2.11 -8.73
CA GLU A 163 14.86 -2.35 -9.96
C GLU A 163 14.07 -3.20 -10.98
N SER A 164 13.31 -4.19 -10.52
CA SER A 164 12.37 -4.94 -11.36
C SER A 164 11.25 -4.05 -11.93
N CYS A 165 10.64 -3.22 -11.08
CA CYS A 165 9.57 -2.29 -11.46
C CYS A 165 10.02 -1.22 -12.46
N SER A 166 11.24 -0.69 -12.33
CA SER A 166 11.81 0.29 -13.24
C SER A 166 11.97 -0.26 -14.67
N ARG A 167 12.27 -1.55 -14.80
CA ARG A 167 12.41 -2.24 -16.10
C ARG A 167 11.07 -2.51 -16.77
N ARG A 168 9.99 -2.69 -16.00
CA ARG A 168 8.64 -2.97 -16.53
C ARG A 168 7.99 -1.71 -17.07
N LYS A 169 7.93 -1.52 -18.39
CA LYS A 169 7.39 -0.29 -19.00
C LYS A 169 5.87 -0.22 -19.15
N LEU A 170 5.15 -1.32 -18.96
CA LEU A 170 3.74 -1.44 -19.31
C LEU A 170 2.85 -1.89 -18.14
N GLY A 171 1.60 -1.44 -18.17
CA GLY A 171 0.51 -1.96 -17.34
C GLY A 171 0.25 -1.16 -16.06
N LEU A 172 -0.41 -1.82 -15.10
CA LEU A 172 -0.73 -1.23 -13.80
C LEU A 172 0.52 -1.05 -12.95
N LEU A 173 0.53 0.00 -12.14
CA LEU A 173 1.58 0.22 -11.17
C LEU A 173 1.64 -0.96 -10.18
N PRO A 174 2.82 -1.60 -9.98
CA PRO A 174 2.99 -2.62 -8.97
C PRO A 174 2.84 -2.05 -7.55
N GLU A 175 2.62 -2.90 -6.56
CA GLU A 175 2.48 -2.47 -5.17
C GLU A 175 3.48 -3.14 -4.23
N VAL A 176 3.87 -2.43 -3.18
CA VAL A 176 4.68 -2.93 -2.07
C VAL A 176 3.92 -2.70 -0.77
N TRP A 177 3.66 -3.74 0.00
CA TRP A 177 3.01 -3.65 1.30
C TRP A 177 3.98 -4.09 2.38
N TYR A 178 4.27 -3.22 3.33
CA TYR A 178 5.09 -3.57 4.49
C TYR A 178 4.26 -3.59 5.76
N VAL A 179 4.43 -4.64 6.57
CA VAL A 179 3.80 -4.77 7.89
C VAL A 179 4.71 -4.18 8.98
N GLY A 180 4.35 -2.96 9.37
CA GLY A 180 4.91 -2.23 10.50
C GLY A 180 4.30 -2.65 11.84
N SER A 181 4.26 -1.71 12.78
CA SER A 181 3.65 -1.90 14.10
C SER A 181 3.39 -0.56 14.80
N GLU A 182 2.39 -0.49 15.68
CA GLU A 182 2.22 0.68 16.57
C GLU A 182 3.44 0.94 17.47
N ALA A 183 4.31 -0.05 17.66
CA ALA A 183 5.61 0.07 18.31
C ALA A 183 6.52 1.14 17.69
N GLU A 184 6.30 1.48 16.43
CA GLU A 184 6.97 2.60 15.77
C GLU A 184 6.69 3.94 16.47
N LEU A 185 5.47 4.11 16.99
CA LEU A 185 5.08 5.31 17.71
C LEU A 185 5.48 5.22 19.18
N HIS A 186 4.93 4.25 19.91
CA HIS A 186 5.05 4.21 21.38
C HIS A 186 6.44 3.76 21.86
N GLY A 187 7.19 3.01 21.05
CA GLY A 187 8.52 2.53 21.41
C GLY A 187 8.49 1.39 22.44
N ALA A 188 9.62 1.19 23.12
CA ALA A 188 9.74 0.14 24.11
C ALA A 188 9.06 0.53 25.44
N TRP A 189 8.14 -0.29 25.91
CA TRP A 189 7.63 -0.20 27.28
C TRP A 189 8.50 -0.95 28.29
N THR A 190 9.25 -1.94 27.81
CA THR A 190 10.13 -2.81 28.58
C THR A 190 11.48 -2.95 27.88
N SER A 191 12.54 -3.30 28.61
CA SER A 191 13.90 -3.37 28.08
C SER A 191 14.07 -4.43 26.97
N ASP A 192 13.38 -5.55 27.08
CA ASP A 192 13.36 -6.63 26.08
C ASP A 192 12.70 -6.24 24.75
N MET A 193 11.94 -5.15 24.70
CA MET A 193 11.32 -4.62 23.47
C MET A 193 12.15 -3.57 22.74
N GLN A 194 13.31 -3.17 23.29
CA GLN A 194 14.11 -2.09 22.73
C GLN A 194 14.62 -2.39 21.32
N THR A 195 15.16 -3.59 21.09
CA THR A 195 15.66 -4.00 19.77
C THR A 195 14.53 -4.07 18.74
N TYR A 196 13.41 -4.70 19.10
CA TYR A 196 12.23 -4.81 18.24
C TYR A 196 11.68 -3.44 17.85
N THR A 197 11.39 -2.59 18.84
CA THR A 197 10.82 -1.25 18.57
C THR A 197 11.83 -0.36 17.83
N GLY A 198 13.12 -0.47 18.14
CA GLY A 198 14.22 0.16 17.43
C GLY A 198 14.24 -0.23 15.95
N SER A 199 14.17 -1.53 15.64
CA SER A 199 14.17 -2.02 14.27
C SER A 199 12.95 -1.56 13.45
N LYS A 200 11.76 -1.55 14.06
CA LYS A 200 10.54 -1.05 13.40
C LYS A 200 10.64 0.45 13.12
N ARG A 201 11.15 1.23 14.09
CA ARG A 201 11.40 2.68 13.91
C ARG A 201 12.48 2.98 12.88
N ALA A 202 13.52 2.16 12.79
CA ALA A 202 14.57 2.32 11.78
C ALA A 202 13.98 2.22 10.37
N PHE A 203 13.11 1.23 10.14
CA PHE A 203 12.44 1.05 8.85
C PHE A 203 11.54 2.23 8.46
N VAL A 204 10.92 2.94 9.42
CA VAL A 204 10.04 4.10 9.13
C VAL A 204 10.75 5.18 8.31
N ARG A 205 12.06 5.34 8.45
CA ARG A 205 12.84 6.30 7.64
C ARG A 205 12.82 5.91 6.15
N HIS A 206 13.06 4.64 5.86
CA HIS A 206 13.00 4.09 4.51
C HIS A 206 11.55 4.05 3.98
N ALA A 207 10.59 3.69 4.85
CA ALA A 207 9.18 3.66 4.51
C ALA A 207 8.67 5.01 3.98
N ARG A 208 9.17 6.14 4.52
CA ARG A 208 8.82 7.47 4.01
C ARG A 208 9.35 7.71 2.60
N ALA A 209 10.59 7.32 2.31
CA ALA A 209 11.14 7.40 0.96
C ALA A 209 10.37 6.52 -0.03
N PHE A 210 10.07 5.26 0.35
CA PHE A 210 9.23 4.37 -0.46
C PHE A 210 7.80 4.89 -0.64
N TYR A 211 7.28 5.67 0.30
CA TYR A 211 5.94 6.23 0.21
C TYR A 211 5.78 7.26 -0.93
N ASP A 212 6.87 7.93 -1.29
CA ASP A 212 6.95 8.92 -2.36
C ASP A 212 7.53 8.34 -3.67
N GLU A 213 7.87 7.06 -3.69
CA GLU A 213 8.29 6.34 -4.89
C GLU A 213 7.21 6.38 -5.98
N GLU A 214 7.67 6.53 -7.23
CA GLU A 214 6.84 6.60 -8.43
C GLU A 214 6.78 5.27 -9.18
N THR A 215 7.80 4.41 -9.04
CA THR A 215 7.87 3.11 -9.73
C THR A 215 6.91 2.05 -9.19
N PHE A 216 6.43 2.23 -7.95
CA PHE A 216 5.41 1.38 -7.33
C PHE A 216 4.54 2.14 -6.31
N ASN A 217 3.36 1.58 -6.02
CA ASN A 217 2.51 2.03 -4.93
C ASN A 217 2.94 1.39 -3.61
N TYR A 218 3.53 2.17 -2.72
CA TYR A 218 3.86 1.70 -1.37
C TYR A 218 2.68 1.85 -0.39
N ARG A 219 2.42 0.77 0.36
CA ARG A 219 1.47 0.72 1.46
C ARG A 219 2.16 0.33 2.77
N HIS A 220 1.88 1.09 3.81
CA HIS A 220 2.42 0.87 5.13
C HIS A 220 1.31 0.43 6.08
N ILE A 221 1.30 -0.85 6.44
CA ILE A 221 0.29 -1.47 7.30
C ILE A 221 0.77 -1.39 8.74
N VAL A 222 0.02 -0.72 9.61
CA VAL A 222 0.42 -0.48 11.00
C VAL A 222 -0.59 -1.14 11.93
N PRO A 223 -0.34 -2.41 12.31
CA PRO A 223 -1.18 -3.13 13.25
C PRO A 223 -0.87 -2.82 14.71
N ALA A 224 -1.95 -2.76 15.51
CA ALA A 224 -1.89 -2.98 16.95
C ALA A 224 -1.50 -4.44 17.26
N ALA A 225 -1.16 -4.73 18.51
CA ALA A 225 -0.82 -6.10 18.92
C ALA A 225 -1.97 -7.07 18.61
N PHE A 226 -1.68 -8.18 17.96
CA PHE A 226 -2.63 -9.23 17.66
C PHE A 226 -2.06 -10.58 18.11
N ALA A 227 -2.95 -11.52 18.42
CA ALA A 227 -2.56 -12.85 18.88
C ALA A 227 -1.74 -13.58 17.80
N SER A 228 -0.49 -13.92 18.13
CA SER A 228 0.45 -14.62 17.26
C SER A 228 1.57 -15.29 18.08
N SER A 229 2.48 -15.99 17.42
CA SER A 229 3.70 -16.51 18.06
C SER A 229 4.63 -15.40 18.59
N MET A 230 4.48 -14.15 18.12
CA MET A 230 5.27 -13.00 18.59
C MET A 230 4.72 -12.35 19.87
N GLY A 231 3.53 -12.77 20.32
CA GLY A 231 2.96 -12.29 21.58
C GLY A 231 1.43 -12.28 21.61
N PRO A 232 0.86 -11.97 22.80
CA PRO A 232 -0.57 -11.87 22.97
C PRO A 232 -1.13 -10.61 22.29
N GLY A 233 -2.42 -10.64 21.99
CA GLY A 233 -3.17 -9.49 21.52
C GLY A 233 -4.66 -9.71 21.69
N LEU A 234 -5.44 -8.63 21.76
CA LEU A 234 -6.89 -8.69 21.97
C LEU A 234 -7.64 -9.22 20.74
N VAL A 235 -7.04 -9.09 19.57
CA VAL A 235 -7.63 -9.43 18.28
C VAL A 235 -6.81 -10.51 17.58
N SER A 236 -7.45 -11.26 16.69
CA SER A 236 -6.79 -12.32 15.92
C SER A 236 -6.07 -11.78 14.68
N ALA A 237 -5.12 -12.55 14.15
CA ALA A 237 -4.48 -12.26 12.88
C ALA A 237 -5.49 -12.17 11.71
N ARG A 238 -6.59 -12.96 11.75
CA ARG A 238 -7.68 -12.88 10.78
C ARG A 238 -8.45 -11.57 10.86
N TRP A 239 -8.65 -11.02 12.06
CA TRP A 239 -9.20 -9.67 12.21
C TRP A 239 -8.26 -8.63 11.58
N ALA A 240 -6.97 -8.70 11.89
CA ALA A 240 -5.98 -7.76 11.37
C ALA A 240 -5.90 -7.79 9.83
N ALA A 241 -5.89 -8.98 9.22
CA ALA A 241 -5.91 -9.14 7.77
C ALA A 241 -7.17 -8.56 7.11
N ARG A 242 -8.36 -8.80 7.70
CA ARG A 242 -9.63 -8.25 7.19
C ARG A 242 -9.67 -6.74 7.27
N VAL A 243 -9.21 -6.15 8.38
CA VAL A 243 -9.16 -4.69 8.55
C VAL A 243 -8.13 -4.07 7.61
N ALA A 244 -6.96 -4.70 7.43
CA ALA A 244 -5.96 -4.24 6.48
C ALA A 244 -6.55 -4.15 5.06
N LEU A 245 -7.19 -5.23 4.59
CA LEU A 245 -7.81 -5.24 3.27
C LEU A 245 -9.01 -4.30 3.16
N TRP A 246 -9.79 -4.13 4.24
CA TRP A 246 -10.89 -3.16 4.26
C TRP A 246 -10.39 -1.73 3.96
N TRP A 247 -9.24 -1.34 4.49
CA TRP A 247 -8.61 -0.06 4.20
C TRP A 247 -7.95 -0.01 2.81
N ILE A 248 -7.27 -1.08 2.40
CA ILE A 248 -6.59 -1.16 1.10
C ILE A 248 -7.60 -1.06 -0.04
N ARG A 249 -8.71 -1.79 0.04
CA ARG A 249 -9.85 -1.71 -0.90
C ARG A 249 -10.41 -0.29 -1.06
N ARG A 250 -10.22 0.56 -0.06
CA ARG A 250 -10.62 1.98 -0.03
C ARG A 250 -9.51 2.93 -0.47
N GLY A 251 -8.41 2.41 -1.00
CA GLY A 251 -7.29 3.19 -1.52
C GLY A 251 -6.28 3.64 -0.47
N ALA A 252 -6.39 3.21 0.79
CA ALA A 252 -5.48 3.65 1.84
C ALA A 252 -4.04 3.18 1.58
N ARG A 253 -3.09 4.12 1.52
CA ARG A 253 -1.65 3.81 1.46
C ARG A 253 -1.04 3.68 2.84
N TYR A 254 -1.50 4.48 3.81
CA TYR A 254 -1.21 4.21 5.21
C TYR A 254 -2.42 3.46 5.76
N VAL A 255 -2.20 2.25 6.29
CA VAL A 255 -3.26 1.29 6.59
C VAL A 255 -3.29 1.07 8.11
N PRO A 256 -4.10 1.84 8.85
CA PRO A 256 -4.16 1.75 10.31
C PRO A 256 -5.01 0.53 10.72
N VAL A 257 -4.35 -0.50 11.26
CA VAL A 257 -5.00 -1.74 11.72
C VAL A 257 -5.00 -1.73 13.24
N THR A 258 -5.79 -0.83 13.83
CA THR A 258 -5.70 -0.51 15.26
C THR A 258 -7.04 -0.60 15.98
N TYR A 259 -6.99 -1.01 17.25
CA TYR A 259 -8.06 -0.82 18.23
C TYR A 259 -7.65 0.15 19.35
N THR A 260 -6.38 0.59 19.40
CA THR A 260 -5.85 1.52 20.41
C THR A 260 -5.94 2.98 19.93
N GLY A 261 -6.06 3.19 18.62
CA GLY A 261 -6.03 4.50 17.97
C GLY A 261 -4.62 5.04 17.70
N LEU A 262 -3.56 4.39 18.20
CA LEU A 262 -2.18 4.88 18.08
C LEU A 262 -1.71 4.93 16.62
N ALA A 263 -2.15 4.01 15.76
CA ALA A 263 -1.82 4.07 14.34
C ALA A 263 -2.32 5.37 13.65
N PHE A 264 -3.45 5.95 14.09
CA PHE A 264 -3.93 7.23 13.54
C PHE A 264 -3.04 8.40 13.98
N VAL A 265 -2.57 8.40 15.23
CA VAL A 265 -1.59 9.39 15.70
C VAL A 265 -0.26 9.22 14.96
N ASN A 266 0.16 7.97 14.75
CA ASN A 266 1.37 7.64 14.01
C ASN A 266 1.28 8.09 12.55
N PHE A 267 0.10 8.05 11.92
CA PHE A 267 -0.10 8.57 10.57
C PHE A 267 0.26 10.06 10.46
N LEU A 268 -0.16 10.89 11.43
CA LEU A 268 0.20 12.31 11.46
C LEU A 268 1.72 12.47 11.56
N ARG A 269 2.36 11.78 12.50
CA ARG A 269 3.82 11.79 12.64
C ARG A 269 4.55 11.27 11.39
N PHE A 270 4.03 10.24 10.74
CA PHE A 270 4.56 9.67 9.51
C PHE A 270 4.54 10.72 8.38
N LYS A 271 3.44 11.45 8.23
CA LYS A 271 3.25 12.53 7.25
C LYS A 271 3.99 13.82 7.56
N LEU A 272 4.08 14.23 8.83
CA LEU A 272 4.82 15.43 9.24
C LEU A 272 6.33 15.22 9.12
N GLY A 273 6.84 14.08 9.57
CA GLY A 273 8.27 13.79 9.43
C GLY A 273 8.74 13.63 7.98
N ARG A 274 7.82 13.42 7.03
CA ARG A 274 8.08 13.55 5.58
C ARG A 274 8.34 15.01 5.18
N ARG A 275 7.58 15.97 5.71
CA ARG A 275 7.72 17.40 5.38
C ARG A 275 9.07 17.96 5.84
N LEU A 276 9.47 17.63 7.06
CA LEU A 276 10.75 18.06 7.64
C LEU A 276 11.96 17.46 6.91
N ALA A 277 11.89 16.20 6.47
CA ALA A 277 12.97 15.58 5.70
C ALA A 277 13.14 16.24 4.32
N ASN A 278 12.04 16.59 3.65
CA ASN A 278 12.09 17.28 2.36
C ASN A 278 12.60 18.73 2.49
N GLU A 279 12.22 19.45 3.55
CA GLU A 279 12.73 20.80 3.84
C GLU A 279 14.23 20.80 4.15
N GLN A 280 14.75 19.78 4.85
CA GLN A 280 16.19 19.63 5.08
C GLN A 280 16.97 19.31 3.80
N ALA A 281 16.43 18.48 2.90
CA ALA A 281 17.08 18.18 1.62
C ALA A 281 17.16 19.39 0.69
N PHE A 282 16.16 20.27 0.71
CA PHE A 282 16.15 21.51 -0.09
C PHE A 282 17.12 22.57 0.42
N ASN A 283 17.44 22.59 1.72
CA ASN A 283 18.36 23.56 2.32
C ASN A 283 19.85 23.15 2.20
N VAL A 284 20.15 21.97 1.64
CA VAL A 284 21.50 21.43 1.49
C VAL A 284 21.90 21.28 0.00
N ALA A 285 20.98 21.55 -0.92
CA ALA A 285 21.20 21.63 -2.37
C ALA A 285 21.34 23.09 -2.81
#